data_AF-A0A7S1WUN9-F1
#
_entry.id   AF-A0A7S1WUN9-F1
#
_cell.length_a   1.000
_cell.length_b   1.000
_cell.length_c   1.000
_cell.angle_alpha   90.00
_cell.angle_beta   90.00
_cell.angle_gamma   90.00
#
_symmetry.space_group_name_H-M   'P 1'
#
loop_
_entity.id
_entity.type
_entity.pdbx_description
1 polymer ?
#
loop_
_entity_poly.entity_id
_entity_poly.type
_entity_poly.pdbx_seq_one_letter_code
_entity_poly.pdbx_strand_id
1 'polypeptide(L)'
;VGLVNCHGKQSVGTDLARLVASELPRAVFRSSALIRKRDATRALSDAFCRLHKLAAEKLDVQHTGASVTAILVDPENVWVAHVGDCRAVLGVPDHLPNAEEFHFN
;
A
#
# COMPACT_ATOMS: atom_id res chain seq x y z
N VAL A 1 -1.57 -6.31 2.62
CA VAL A 1 -0.80 -5.54 3.63
C VAL A 1 -0.52 -4.16 3.06
N GLY A 2 -0.38 -3.12 3.89
CA GLY A 2 -0.03 -1.78 3.39
C GLY A 2 0.69 -0.93 4.42
N LEU A 3 1.51 -0.01 3.94
CA LEU A 3 2.24 1.00 4.71
C LEU A 3 1.94 2.38 4.14
N VAL A 4 1.69 3.35 5.01
CA VAL A 4 1.57 4.76 4.67
C VAL A 4 2.50 5.58 5.54
N ASN A 5 3.30 6.44 4.92
CA ASN A 5 4.19 7.38 5.58
C ASN A 5 3.84 8.80 5.14
N CYS A 6 3.31 9.62 6.05
CA CYS A 6 2.90 11.00 5.75
C CYS A 6 3.97 12.00 6.17
N HIS A 7 4.08 13.09 5.43
CA HIS A 7 4.97 14.22 5.72
C HIS A 7 4.25 15.54 5.53
N GLY A 8 4.79 16.61 6.13
CA GLY A 8 4.18 17.95 6.12
C GLY A 8 3.47 18.26 7.44
N LYS A 9 2.31 18.93 7.38
CA LYS A 9 1.58 19.37 8.57
C LYS A 9 1.02 18.17 9.34
N GLN A 10 1.44 17.99 10.59
CA GLN A 10 1.16 16.78 11.39
C GLN A 10 -0.33 16.43 11.51
N SER A 11 -1.20 17.43 11.69
CA SER A 11 -2.65 17.20 11.80
C SER A 11 -3.23 16.64 10.49
N VAL A 12 -2.90 17.24 9.35
CA VAL A 12 -3.36 16.79 8.03
C VAL A 12 -2.72 15.46 7.65
N GLY A 13 -1.44 15.27 7.97
CA GLY A 13 -0.74 14.00 7.71
C GLY A 13 -1.37 12.83 8.45
N THR A 14 -1.82 13.04 9.69
CA THR A 14 -2.54 12.02 10.48
C THR A 14 -3.88 11.67 9.83
N ASP A 15 -4.64 12.68 9.40
CA ASP A 15 -5.94 12.46 8.73
C ASP A 15 -5.77 11.82 7.35
N LEU A 16 -4.71 12.18 6.62
CA LEU A 16 -4.35 11.56 5.35
C LEU A 16 -3.98 10.09 5.52
N ALA A 17 -3.16 9.76 6.51
CA ALA A 17 -2.81 8.37 6.82
C ALA A 17 -4.05 7.53 7.16
N ARG A 18 -4.98 8.07 7.97
CA ARG A 18 -6.25 7.42 8.30
C ARG A 18 -7.14 7.24 7.08
N LEU A 19 -7.24 8.26 6.22
CA LEU A 19 -8.00 8.17 4.98
C LEU A 19 -7.43 7.08 4.07
N VAL A 20 -6.10 7.05 3.85
CA VAL A 20 -5.41 6.03 3.06
C VAL A 20 -5.66 4.64 3.61
N ALA A 21 -5.44 4.44 4.92
CA ALA A 21 -5.58 3.14 5.57
C ALA A 21 -7.03 2.60 5.49
N SER A 22 -8.02 3.49 5.54
CA SER A 22 -9.43 3.10 5.50
C SER A 22 -9.97 2.89 4.07
N GLU A 23 -9.57 3.73 3.12
CA GLU A 23 -10.17 3.74 1.77
C GLU A 23 -9.39 2.91 0.75
N LEU A 24 -8.06 2.75 0.88
CA LEU A 24 -7.28 1.98 -0.08
C LEU A 24 -7.72 0.51 -0.18
N PRO A 25 -7.92 -0.24 0.92
CA PRO A 25 -8.40 -1.62 0.85
C PRO A 25 -9.78 -1.69 0.19
N ARG A 26 -10.69 -0.76 0.53
CA ARG A 26 -12.03 -0.70 -0.05
C ARG A 26 -11.99 -0.47 -1.56
N ALA A 27 -11.13 0.44 -2.02
CA ALA A 27 -10.99 0.74 -3.43
C ALA A 27 -10.45 -0.46 -4.23
N VAL A 28 -9.46 -1.18 -3.68
CA VAL A 28 -8.90 -2.39 -4.31
C VAL A 28 -9.93 -3.52 -4.35
N PHE A 29 -10.48 -3.93 -3.20
CA PHE A 29 -11.36 -5.10 -3.12
C PHE A 29 -12.75 -4.90 -3.70
N ARG A 30 -13.17 -3.66 -3.95
CA ARG A 30 -14.43 -3.35 -4.67
C ARG A 30 -14.20 -3.01 -6.15
N SER A 31 -12.97 -3.09 -6.64
CA SER A 31 -12.66 -2.81 -8.04
C SER A 31 -13.26 -3.89 -8.94
N SER A 32 -13.96 -3.46 -9.99
CA SER A 32 -14.46 -4.38 -11.02
C SER A 32 -13.32 -5.03 -11.81
N ALA A 33 -12.16 -4.38 -11.90
CA ALA A 33 -10.96 -4.96 -12.51
C ALA A 33 -10.49 -6.20 -11.73
N LEU A 34 -10.46 -6.12 -10.40
CA LEU A 34 -10.12 -7.26 -9.56
C LEU A 34 -11.21 -8.33 -9.61
N ILE A 35 -12.47 -7.95 -9.35
CA ILE A 35 -13.57 -8.91 -9.16
C ILE A 35 -13.93 -9.64 -10.46
N ARG A 36 -14.04 -8.92 -11.58
CA ARG A 36 -14.57 -9.47 -12.84
C ARG A 36 -13.49 -9.90 -13.81
N LYS A 37 -12.38 -9.17 -13.85
CA LYS A 37 -11.31 -9.38 -14.83
C LYS A 37 -10.08 -10.06 -14.25
N ARG A 38 -10.02 -10.25 -12.91
CA ARG A 38 -8.84 -10.76 -12.18
C ARG A 38 -7.58 -9.95 -12.48
N ASP A 39 -7.74 -8.65 -12.72
CA ASP A 39 -6.65 -7.73 -13.04
C ASP A 39 -6.24 -6.93 -11.79
N ALA A 40 -5.31 -7.50 -11.04
CA ALA A 40 -4.76 -6.93 -9.81
C ALA A 40 -4.03 -5.60 -10.06
N THR A 41 -3.22 -5.52 -11.12
CA THR A 41 -2.44 -4.33 -11.47
C THR A 41 -3.36 -3.14 -11.73
N ARG A 42 -4.40 -3.34 -12.55
CA ARG A 42 -5.38 -2.29 -12.82
C ARG A 42 -6.15 -1.90 -11.58
N ALA A 43 -6.57 -2.87 -10.77
CA ALA A 43 -7.28 -2.59 -9.53
C ALA A 43 -6.46 -1.74 -8.54
N LEU A 44 -5.18 -2.03 -8.39
CA LEU A 44 -4.26 -1.25 -7.55
C LEU A 44 -4.07 0.17 -8.12
N SER A 45 -3.81 0.29 -9.43
CA SER A 45 -3.62 1.59 -10.08
C SER A 45 -4.85 2.50 -9.96
N ASP A 46 -6.04 1.96 -10.27
CA ASP A 46 -7.30 2.69 -10.15
C ASP A 46 -7.60 3.08 -8.69
N ALA A 47 -7.23 2.22 -7.72
CA ALA A 47 -7.41 2.50 -6.29
C ALA A 47 -6.53 3.68 -5.81
N PHE A 48 -5.26 3.75 -6.24
CA PHE A 48 -4.39 4.88 -5.94
C PHE A 48 -4.91 6.18 -6.57
N CYS A 49 -5.35 6.14 -7.82
CA CYS A 49 -5.92 7.31 -8.50
C CYS A 49 -7.17 7.82 -7.78
N ARG A 50 -8.08 6.92 -7.40
CA ARG A 50 -9.28 7.27 -6.63
C ARG A 50 -8.92 7.89 -5.28
N LEU A 51 -7.95 7.29 -4.57
CA LEU A 51 -7.53 7.77 -3.26
C LEU A 51 -6.92 9.18 -3.35
N HIS A 52 -6.10 9.44 -4.39
CA HIS A 52 -5.52 10.75 -4.61
C HIS A 52 -6.60 11.84 -4.78
N LYS A 53 -7.62 11.57 -5.62
CA LYS A 53 -8.76 12.48 -5.79
C LYS A 53 -9.53 12.69 -4.50
N LEU A 54 -9.84 11.60 -3.79
CA LEU A 54 -10.58 11.65 -2.53
C LEU A 54 -9.83 12.45 -1.45
N ALA A 55 -8.51 12.31 -1.37
CA ALA A 55 -7.68 13.08 -0.45
C ALA A 55 -7.69 14.57 -0.79
N ALA A 56 -7.55 14.92 -2.08
CA ALA A 56 -7.61 16.30 -2.54
C ALA A 56 -8.99 16.95 -2.32
N GLU A 57 -10.07 16.16 -2.35
CA GLU A 57 -11.43 16.64 -2.09
C GLU A 57 -11.73 16.83 -0.60
N LYS A 58 -11.15 15.97 0.27
CA LYS A 58 -11.51 15.92 1.70
C LYS A 58 -10.53 16.64 2.63
N LEU A 59 -9.29 16.84 2.19
CA LEU A 59 -8.21 17.32 3.04
C LEU A 59 -7.44 18.45 2.34
N ASP A 60 -6.96 19.40 3.14
CA ASP A 60 -6.06 20.45 2.65
C ASP A 60 -4.62 19.91 2.53
N VAL A 61 -4.33 19.29 1.39
CA VAL A 61 -3.05 18.61 1.11
C VAL A 61 -1.99 19.51 0.45
N GLN A 62 -2.20 20.83 0.38
CA GLN A 62 -1.32 21.75 -0.37
C GLN A 62 0.18 21.65 0.01
N HIS A 63 0.45 21.31 1.28
CA HIS A 63 1.81 21.12 1.82
C HIS A 63 1.98 19.80 2.58
N THR A 64 1.10 18.82 2.31
CA THR A 64 1.10 17.53 3.00
C THR A 64 1.03 16.42 1.98
N GLY A 65 1.94 15.46 2.06
CA GLY A 65 2.02 14.32 1.16
C GLY A 65 2.08 12.99 1.89
N ALA A 66 2.00 11.91 1.13
CA ALA A 66 2.15 10.56 1.65
C ALA A 66 2.89 9.65 0.66
N SER A 67 3.83 8.89 1.17
CA SER A 67 4.33 7.68 0.53
C SER A 67 3.44 6.51 0.92
N VAL A 68 3.07 5.66 -0.04
CA VAL A 68 2.15 4.55 0.18
C VAL A 68 2.66 3.33 -0.56
N THR A 69 2.78 2.21 0.15
CA THR A 69 3.02 0.89 -0.44
C THR A 69 1.88 -0.04 -0.09
N ALA A 70 1.29 -0.69 -1.09
CA ALA A 70 0.26 -1.70 -0.93
C ALA A 70 0.72 -3.03 -1.54
N ILE A 71 0.49 -4.11 -0.80
CA ILE A 71 0.80 -5.47 -1.20
C ILE A 71 -0.51 -6.26 -1.25
N LEU A 72 -0.86 -6.72 -2.45
CA LEU A 72 -1.93 -7.69 -2.69
C LEU A 72 -1.28 -9.06 -2.90
N VAL A 73 -1.84 -10.09 -2.26
CA VAL A 73 -1.28 -11.45 -2.27
C VAL A 73 -2.40 -12.42 -2.55
N ASP A 74 -2.13 -13.40 -3.40
CA ASP A 74 -2.89 -14.64 -3.52
C ASP A 74 -1.91 -15.84 -3.42
N PRO A 75 -2.38 -17.09 -3.53
CA PRO A 75 -1.51 -18.26 -3.38
C PRO A 75 -0.33 -18.35 -4.36
N GLU A 76 -0.42 -17.69 -5.51
CA GLU A 76 0.56 -17.82 -6.61
C GLU A 76 1.34 -16.52 -6.86
N ASN A 77 0.81 -15.38 -6.44
CA ASN A 77 1.30 -14.07 -6.86
C ASN A 77 1.36 -13.07 -5.70
N VAL A 78 2.38 -12.20 -5.78
CA VAL A 78 2.53 -11.02 -4.94
C VAL A 78 2.60 -9.79 -5.85
N TRP A 79 1.63 -8.89 -5.70
CA TRP A 79 1.63 -7.59 -6.38
C TRP A 79 2.00 -6.49 -5.39
N VAL A 80 3.02 -5.70 -5.75
CA VAL A 80 3.45 -4.54 -4.99
C VAL A 80 3.14 -3.29 -5.82
N ALA A 81 2.29 -2.41 -5.29
CA ALA A 81 2.07 -1.07 -5.82
C ALA A 81 2.63 -0.05 -4.83
N HIS A 82 3.42 0.91 -5.31
CA HIS A 82 3.99 1.94 -4.45
C HIS A 82 3.99 3.31 -5.11
N VAL A 83 3.93 4.35 -4.27
CA VAL A 83 4.19 5.75 -4.61
C VAL A 83 5.06 6.34 -3.51
N GLY A 84 6.12 7.05 -3.88
CA GLY A 84 7.07 7.64 -2.93
C GLY A 84 8.17 6.67 -2.49
N ASP A 85 8.61 6.79 -1.24
CA ASP A 85 9.87 6.21 -0.74
C ASP A 85 9.70 5.01 0.21
N CYS A 86 8.46 4.56 0.45
CA CYS A 86 8.21 3.32 1.17
C CYS A 86 8.77 2.12 0.38
N ARG A 87 9.37 1.16 1.08
CA ARG A 87 10.03 0.00 0.47
C ARG A 87 9.32 -1.30 0.86
N ALA A 88 9.33 -2.26 -0.05
CA ALA A 88 8.96 -3.65 0.22
C ALA A 88 10.15 -4.54 -0.09
N VAL A 89 10.37 -5.55 0.75
CA VAL A 89 11.45 -6.53 0.59
C VAL A 89 10.82 -7.92 0.64
N LEU A 90 11.11 -8.74 -0.36
CA LEU A 90 10.74 -10.16 -0.35
C LEU A 90 11.87 -10.94 0.33
N GLY A 91 11.65 -11.34 1.58
CA GLY A 91 12.51 -12.30 2.25
C GLY A 91 12.12 -13.71 1.81
N VAL A 92 13.04 -14.45 1.19
CA VAL A 92 12.89 -15.88 0.91
C VAL A 92 13.75 -16.66 1.91
N PRO A 93 13.26 -17.76 2.50
CA PRO A 93 14.09 -18.62 3.32
C PRO A 93 15.27 -19.14 2.49
N ASP A 94 16.48 -18.98 3.02
CA ASP A 94 17.66 -19.63 2.45
C ASP A 94 17.55 -21.15 2.65
N HIS A 95 18.02 -21.92 1.68
CA HIS A 95 18.10 -23.38 1.75
C HIS A 95 19.27 -23.83 2.64
N LEU A 96 20.17 -22.91 2.99
CA LEU A 96 21.27 -23.16 3.90
C LEU A 96 20.75 -23.23 5.36
N PRO A 97 21.17 -24.24 6.15
CA PRO A 97 20.77 -24.43 7.55
C PRO A 97 21.19 -23.27 8.49
N ASN A 98 21.93 -22.30 7.98
CA ASN A 98 22.52 -21.18 8.71
C ASN A 98 21.49 -20.21 9.30
N ALA A 99 20.22 -20.26 8.87
CA ALA A 99 19.18 -19.39 9.43
C ALA A 99 18.76 -19.78 10.87
N GLU A 100 18.88 -21.05 11.26
CA GLU A 100 18.59 -21.46 12.65
C GLU A 100 19.59 -20.87 13.66
N GLU A 101 20.88 -20.81 13.30
CA GLU A 101 21.94 -20.36 14.21
C GLU A 101 21.89 -18.86 14.53
N PHE A 102 21.25 -18.03 13.69
CA PHE A 102 21.15 -16.57 13.90
C PHE A 102 19.90 -16.14 14.68
N HIS A 103 18.87 -16.98 14.76
CA HIS A 103 17.57 -16.59 15.34
C HIS A 103 17.27 -17.24 16.69
N PHE A 104 17.97 -18.32 17.06
CA PHE A 104 17.69 -19.09 18.27
C PHE A 104 18.89 -19.28 19.24
N ASN A 105 19.97 -18.52 19.05
CA ASN A 105 21.09 -18.43 20.01
C ASN A 105 21.04 -17.13 20.83
#